data_AF-H1RY70-F1
#
_entry.id   AF-H1RY70-F1
#
_cell.length_a   1.000
_cell.length_b   1.000
_cell.length_c   1.000
_cell.angle_alpha   90.00
_cell.angle_beta   90.00
_cell.angle_gamma   90.00
#
_symmetry.space_group_name_H-M   'P 1'
#
loop_
_entity.id
_entity.type
_entity.pdbx_description
1 polymer ?
#
loop_
_entity_poly.entity_id
_entity_poly.type
_entity_poly.pdbx_seq_one_letter_code
_entity_poly.pdbx_strand_id
1 'polypeptide(L)'
;MNTLADLAQNDTDAAARELGRLQGLRNQAEQQLAALTQYRQEYRERMQAIAQDGMTSTRWQDFAQFLASLDTAIRQQTESLARAEAQLLAGRANWQQQKRRQSSFDTLITRAQTREQQASTRREQRDTDEYAARAARLQVAGRHR
;
A
#
# COMPACT_ATOMS: atom_id res chain seq x y z
N MET A 1 23.45 4.25 -13.43
CA MET A 1 23.34 2.88 -12.86
C MET A 1 22.43 2.98 -11.63
N ASN A 2 21.12 2.80 -11.77
CA ASN A 2 20.22 2.70 -10.60
C ASN A 2 18.94 1.86 -10.83
N THR A 3 18.98 0.94 -11.80
CA THR A 3 17.82 0.16 -12.26
C THR A 3 17.18 -0.73 -11.18
N LEU A 4 17.94 -1.17 -10.17
CA LEU A 4 17.39 -1.98 -9.05
C LEU A 4 16.64 -1.14 -8.01
N ALA A 5 17.07 0.10 -7.78
CA ALA A 5 16.36 1.03 -6.90
C ALA A 5 15.07 1.49 -7.56
N ASP A 6 15.15 1.84 -8.84
CA ASP A 6 13.99 2.24 -9.65
C ASP A 6 12.95 1.10 -9.69
N LEU A 7 13.41 -0.16 -9.86
CA LEU A 7 12.54 -1.33 -9.79
C LEU A 7 11.89 -1.47 -8.40
N ALA A 8 12.65 -1.34 -7.31
CA ALA A 8 12.10 -1.45 -5.96
C ALA A 8 11.10 -0.32 -5.63
N GLN A 9 11.32 0.88 -6.17
CA GLN A 9 10.37 1.98 -6.07
C GLN A 9 9.09 1.69 -6.85
N ASN A 10 9.20 1.24 -8.10
CA ASN A 10 8.06 0.84 -8.92
C ASN A 10 7.24 -0.29 -8.28
N ASP A 11 7.91 -1.31 -7.71
CA ASP A 11 7.27 -2.41 -6.98
C ASP A 11 6.50 -1.90 -5.75
N THR A 12 7.08 -0.94 -5.02
CA THR A 12 6.45 -0.32 -3.84
C THR A 12 5.22 0.49 -4.24
N ASP A 13 5.30 1.26 -5.31
CA ASP A 13 4.19 2.06 -5.82
C ASP A 13 3.07 1.18 -6.38
N ALA A 14 3.41 0.08 -7.05
CA ALA A 14 2.44 -0.90 -7.50
C ALA A 14 1.72 -1.57 -6.32
N ALA A 15 2.45 -1.97 -5.28
CA ALA A 15 1.87 -2.53 -4.07
C ALA A 15 0.97 -1.52 -3.33
N ALA A 16 1.32 -0.24 -3.33
CA ALA A 16 0.50 0.82 -2.74
C ALA A 16 -0.82 1.05 -3.51
N ARG A 17 -0.77 1.05 -4.85
CA ARG A 17 -1.98 1.11 -5.70
C ARG A 17 -2.89 -0.08 -5.46
N GLU A 18 -2.32 -1.28 -5.39
CA GLU A 18 -3.07 -2.51 -5.11
C GLU A 18 -3.72 -2.49 -3.72
N LEU A 19 -3.02 -1.99 -2.71
CA LEU A 19 -3.59 -1.76 -1.38
C LEU A 19 -4.82 -0.86 -1.42
N GLY A 20 -4.75 0.25 -2.17
CA GLY A 20 -5.90 1.16 -2.35
C GLY A 20 -7.09 0.45 -2.99
N ARG A 21 -6.84 -0.37 -4.02
CA ARG A 21 -7.87 -1.20 -4.68
C ARG A 21 -8.51 -2.20 -3.70
N LEU A 22 -7.70 -2.92 -2.92
CA LEU A 22 -8.17 -3.89 -1.93
C LEU A 22 -9.00 -3.23 -0.82
N GLN A 23 -8.59 -2.04 -0.37
CA GLN A 23 -9.36 -1.28 0.61
C GLN A 23 -10.71 -0.83 0.04
N GLY A 24 -10.75 -0.42 -1.23
CA GLY A 24 -11.99 -0.12 -1.94
C GLY A 24 -12.93 -1.33 -2.00
N LEU A 25 -12.43 -2.51 -2.37
CA LEU A 25 -13.21 -3.74 -2.41
C LEU A 25 -13.77 -4.13 -1.04
N ARG A 26 -12.95 -4.04 0.02
CA ARG A 26 -13.40 -4.32 1.39
C ARG A 26 -14.51 -3.37 1.82
N ASN A 27 -14.37 -2.08 1.55
CA ASN A 27 -15.40 -1.08 1.89
C ASN A 27 -16.70 -1.30 1.11
N GLN A 28 -16.61 -1.62 -0.18
CA GLN A 28 -17.79 -1.95 -0.98
C GLN A 28 -18.50 -3.20 -0.43
N ALA A 29 -17.74 -4.22 -0.05
CA ALA A 29 -18.30 -5.44 0.52
C ALA A 29 -19.01 -5.19 1.86
N GLU A 30 -18.43 -4.36 2.72
CA GLU A 30 -19.03 -3.94 3.99
C GLU A 30 -20.32 -3.14 3.78
N GLN A 31 -20.32 -2.17 2.86
CA GLN A 31 -21.50 -1.36 2.55
C GLN A 31 -22.66 -2.22 2.04
N GLN A 32 -22.38 -3.19 1.17
CA GLN A 32 -23.38 -4.15 0.68
C GLN A 32 -23.93 -5.02 1.80
N LEU A 33 -23.08 -5.50 2.71
CA LEU A 33 -23.52 -6.28 3.87
C LEU A 33 -24.43 -5.47 4.79
N ALA A 34 -24.07 -4.22 5.07
CA ALA A 34 -24.86 -3.30 5.87
C ALA A 34 -26.23 -3.05 5.23
N ALA A 35 -26.26 -2.77 3.92
CA ALA A 35 -27.50 -2.56 3.18
C ALA A 35 -28.43 -3.79 3.21
N LEU A 36 -27.89 -5.00 2.99
CA LEU A 36 -28.67 -6.24 3.06
C LEU A 36 -29.23 -6.48 4.46
N THR A 37 -28.42 -6.22 5.50
CA THR A 37 -28.82 -6.41 6.90
C THR A 37 -29.93 -5.44 7.29
N GLN A 38 -29.79 -4.16 6.91
CA GLN A 38 -30.82 -3.14 7.11
C GLN A 38 -32.10 -3.51 6.37
N TYR A 39 -31.99 -3.85 5.08
CA TYR A 39 -33.15 -4.21 4.28
C TYR A 39 -33.91 -5.41 4.85
N ARG A 40 -33.18 -6.44 5.33
CA ARG A 40 -33.78 -7.58 6.03
C ARG A 40 -34.57 -7.14 7.26
N GLN A 41 -34.03 -6.22 8.06
CA GLN A 41 -34.70 -5.72 9.27
C GLN A 41 -36.00 -5.00 8.90
N GLU A 42 -35.94 -4.04 7.98
CA GLU A 42 -37.11 -3.31 7.50
C GLU A 42 -38.15 -4.23 6.87
N TYR A 43 -37.71 -5.30 6.19
CA TYR A 43 -38.60 -6.28 5.59
C TYR A 43 -39.35 -7.08 6.66
N ARG A 44 -38.68 -7.47 7.76
CA ARG A 44 -39.31 -8.14 8.91
C ARG A 44 -40.32 -7.24 9.62
N GLU A 45 -39.99 -5.96 9.81
CA GLU A 45 -40.87 -4.98 10.46
C GLU A 45 -42.15 -4.75 9.66
N ARG A 46 -42.03 -4.52 8.34
CA ARG A 46 -43.18 -4.40 7.43
C ARG A 46 -44.10 -5.62 7.51
N MET A 47 -43.51 -6.79 7.64
CA MET A 47 -44.23 -8.06 7.67
C MET A 47 -44.92 -8.34 9.00
N GLN A 48 -44.32 -7.90 10.12
CA GLN A 48 -45.00 -7.91 11.41
C GLN A 48 -46.23 -6.99 11.41
N ALA A 49 -46.14 -5.81 10.79
CA ALA A 49 -47.28 -4.90 10.67
C ALA A 49 -48.43 -5.52 9.84
N ILE A 50 -48.12 -6.12 8.68
CA ILE A 50 -49.12 -6.80 7.84
C ILE A 50 -49.74 -8.01 8.56
N ALA A 51 -48.94 -8.75 9.35
CA ALA A 51 -49.44 -9.90 10.10
C ALA A 51 -50.47 -9.51 11.18
N GLN A 52 -50.34 -8.31 11.77
CA GLN A 52 -51.31 -7.79 12.75
C GLN A 52 -52.68 -7.48 12.13
N ASP A 53 -52.73 -7.12 10.85
CA ASP A 53 -53.97 -6.87 10.09
C ASP A 53 -54.63 -8.13 9.50
N GLY A 54 -54.04 -9.31 9.76
CA GLY A 54 -54.52 -10.60 9.27
C GLY A 54 -53.86 -10.99 7.94
N MET A 55 -53.15 -12.13 7.95
CA MET A 55 -52.37 -12.60 6.81
C MET A 55 -52.83 -13.98 6.31
N THR A 56 -52.88 -14.14 4.99
CA THR A 56 -53.15 -15.43 4.35
C THR A 56 -51.92 -16.34 4.42
N SER A 57 -52.14 -17.66 4.45
CA SER A 57 -51.05 -18.65 4.49
C SER A 57 -50.07 -18.52 3.32
N THR A 58 -50.56 -18.22 2.11
CA THR A 58 -49.70 -18.01 0.92
C THR A 58 -48.77 -16.81 1.08
N ARG A 59 -49.26 -15.66 1.54
CA ARG A 59 -48.39 -14.48 1.75
C ARG A 59 -47.34 -14.74 2.84
N TRP A 60 -47.65 -15.56 3.84
CA TRP A 60 -46.66 -15.99 4.83
C TRP A 60 -45.54 -16.80 4.15
N GLN A 61 -45.90 -17.75 3.27
CA GLN A 61 -44.93 -18.60 2.59
C GLN A 61 -43.98 -17.78 1.70
N ASP A 62 -44.53 -16.85 0.92
CA ASP A 62 -43.74 -15.95 0.06
C ASP A 62 -42.74 -15.12 0.89
N PHE A 63 -43.19 -14.61 2.04
CA PHE A 63 -42.34 -13.88 2.97
C PHE A 63 -41.16 -14.72 3.47
N ALA A 64 -41.43 -15.92 3.97
CA ALA A 64 -40.39 -16.77 4.53
C ALA A 64 -39.39 -17.22 3.46
N GLN A 65 -39.86 -17.48 2.24
CA GLN A 65 -38.99 -17.82 1.12
C GLN A 65 -38.06 -16.66 0.75
N PHE A 66 -38.58 -15.45 0.66
CA PHE A 66 -37.74 -14.28 0.38
C PHE A 66 -36.78 -13.97 1.53
N LEU A 67 -37.22 -14.08 2.79
CA LEU A 67 -36.36 -13.91 3.96
C LEU A 67 -35.20 -14.91 3.96
N ALA A 68 -35.46 -16.18 3.60
CA ALA A 68 -34.42 -17.20 3.47
C ALA A 68 -33.41 -16.86 2.34
N SER A 69 -33.87 -16.25 1.25
CA SER A 69 -32.99 -15.77 0.18
C SER A 69 -32.11 -14.61 0.64
N LEU A 70 -32.66 -13.65 1.41
CA LEU A 70 -31.89 -12.56 2.02
C LEU A 70 -30.84 -13.08 3.00
N ASP A 71 -31.19 -14.03 3.87
CA ASP A 71 -30.24 -14.62 4.81
C ASP A 71 -29.11 -15.36 4.08
N THR A 72 -29.41 -15.98 2.93
CA THR A 72 -28.40 -16.60 2.08
C THR A 72 -27.48 -15.57 1.45
N ALA A 73 -28.03 -14.48 0.91
CA ALA A 73 -27.24 -13.37 0.35
C ALA A 73 -26.35 -12.70 1.42
N ILE A 74 -26.88 -12.50 2.63
CA ILE A 74 -26.12 -11.95 3.77
C ILE A 74 -24.94 -12.87 4.12
N ARG A 75 -25.15 -14.18 4.23
CA ARG A 75 -24.04 -15.13 4.48
C ARG A 75 -22.96 -15.05 3.40
N GLN A 76 -23.36 -15.07 2.13
CA GLN A 76 -22.42 -14.94 1.01
C GLN A 76 -21.65 -13.62 1.05
N GLN A 77 -22.32 -12.53 1.40
CA GLN A 77 -21.70 -11.21 1.51
C GLN A 77 -20.74 -11.13 2.71
N THR A 78 -21.08 -11.76 3.84
CA THR A 78 -20.19 -11.89 5.00
C THR A 78 -18.90 -12.64 4.62
N GLU A 79 -19.01 -13.76 3.89
CA GLU A 79 -17.83 -14.47 3.39
C GLU A 79 -17.01 -13.62 2.41
N SER A 80 -17.68 -12.84 1.55
CA SER A 80 -17.01 -11.91 0.63
C SER A 80 -16.21 -10.85 1.38
N LEU A 81 -16.79 -10.26 2.43
CA LEU A 81 -16.11 -9.30 3.30
C LEU A 81 -14.89 -9.94 3.97
N ALA A 82 -15.04 -11.14 4.54
CA ALA A 82 -13.93 -11.85 5.19
C ALA A 82 -12.79 -12.15 4.20
N ARG A 83 -13.10 -12.53 2.95
CA ARG A 83 -12.10 -12.71 1.89
C ARG A 83 -11.40 -11.39 1.55
N ALA A 84 -12.15 -10.30 1.41
CA ALA A 84 -11.58 -8.98 1.12
C ALA A 84 -10.66 -8.49 2.26
N GLU A 85 -11.03 -8.74 3.52
CA GLU A 85 -10.21 -8.42 4.69
C GLU A 85 -8.91 -9.23 4.73
N ALA A 86 -8.97 -10.54 4.44
CA ALA A 86 -7.79 -11.39 4.33
C ALA A 86 -6.85 -10.92 3.20
N GLN A 87 -7.40 -10.56 2.03
CA GLN A 87 -6.63 -10.01 0.92
C GLN A 87 -5.99 -8.67 1.27
N LEU A 88 -6.73 -7.77 1.94
CA LEU A 88 -6.20 -6.49 2.40
C LEU A 88 -5.03 -6.68 3.38
N LEU A 89 -5.14 -7.63 4.30
CA LEU A 89 -4.06 -7.96 5.23
C LEU A 89 -2.81 -8.46 4.48
N ALA A 90 -2.98 -9.39 3.53
CA ALA A 90 -1.89 -9.88 2.69
C ALA A 90 -1.26 -8.76 1.85
N GLY A 91 -2.07 -7.87 1.29
CA GLY A 91 -1.62 -6.69 0.56
C GLY A 91 -0.78 -5.75 1.42
N ARG A 92 -1.16 -5.55 2.69
CA ARG A 92 -0.39 -4.74 3.65
C ARG A 92 0.99 -5.35 3.92
N ALA A 93 1.03 -6.67 4.13
CA ALA A 93 2.29 -7.38 4.34
C ALA A 93 3.22 -7.28 3.13
N ASN A 94 2.70 -7.45 1.92
CA ASN A 94 3.47 -7.30 0.68
C ASN A 94 4.03 -5.88 0.53
N TRP A 95 3.18 -4.84 0.70
CA TRP A 95 3.64 -3.45 0.60
C TRP A 95 4.74 -3.14 1.63
N GLN A 96 4.60 -3.59 2.87
CA GLN A 96 5.64 -3.43 3.89
C GLN A 96 6.95 -4.11 3.47
N GLN A 97 6.89 -5.29 2.86
CA GLN A 97 8.08 -5.98 2.34
C GLN A 97 8.74 -5.18 1.21
N GLN A 98 7.97 -4.68 0.23
CA GLN A 98 8.54 -3.86 -0.85
C GLN A 98 9.15 -2.58 -0.31
N LYS A 99 8.48 -1.93 0.66
CA LYS A 99 9.00 -0.71 1.29
C LYS A 99 10.33 -0.94 2.00
N ARG A 100 10.48 -2.05 2.74
CA ARG A 100 11.78 -2.43 3.36
C ARG A 100 12.88 -2.64 2.31
N ARG A 101 12.53 -3.28 1.19
CA ARG A 101 13.47 -3.51 0.08
C ARG A 101 13.91 -2.19 -0.55
N GLN A 102 12.98 -1.27 -0.81
CA GLN A 102 13.28 0.08 -1.30
C GLN A 102 14.26 0.80 -0.37
N SER A 103 13.95 0.88 0.93
CA SER A 103 14.82 1.56 1.91
C SER A 103 16.21 0.95 2.02
N SER A 104 16.33 -0.36 1.79
CA SER A 104 17.62 -1.04 1.77
C SER A 104 18.48 -0.58 0.58
N PHE A 105 17.87 -0.45 -0.61
CA PHE A 105 18.57 0.09 -1.78
C PHE A 105 18.93 1.57 -1.61
N ASP A 106 18.02 2.40 -1.09
CA ASP A 106 18.28 3.82 -0.82
C ASP A 106 19.49 3.99 0.11
N THR A 107 19.60 3.14 1.13
CA THR A 107 20.74 3.12 2.06
C THR A 107 22.04 2.76 1.35
N LEU A 108 22.03 1.75 0.46
CA LEU A 108 23.22 1.34 -0.29
C LEU A 108 23.68 2.42 -1.27
N ILE A 109 22.75 3.07 -1.96
CA ILE A 109 23.02 4.17 -2.89
C ILE A 109 23.66 5.35 -2.16
N THR A 110 23.05 5.77 -1.05
CA THR A 110 23.57 6.86 -0.21
C THR A 110 25.01 6.58 0.24
N ARG A 111 25.29 5.33 0.66
CA ARG A 111 26.65 4.91 1.05
C ARG A 111 27.63 4.93 -0.13
N ALA A 112 27.20 4.48 -1.31
CA ALA A 112 28.04 4.50 -2.50
C ALA A 112 28.41 5.94 -2.90
N GLN A 113 27.41 6.84 -2.95
CA GLN A 113 27.61 8.26 -3.25
C GLN A 113 28.54 8.93 -2.24
N THR A 114 28.38 8.64 -0.94
CA THR A 114 29.26 9.19 0.10
C THR A 114 30.71 8.72 -0.08
N ARG A 115 30.93 7.45 -0.42
CA ARG A 115 32.29 6.92 -0.68
C ARG A 115 32.92 7.56 -1.91
N GLU A 116 32.14 7.74 -2.98
CA GLU A 116 32.61 8.40 -4.20
C GLU A 116 32.97 9.87 -3.95
N GLN A 117 32.12 10.61 -3.23
CA GLN A 117 32.40 11.98 -2.84
C GLN A 117 33.68 12.08 -2.02
N GLN A 118 33.87 11.21 -1.03
CA GLN A 118 35.10 11.18 -0.24
C GLN A 118 36.33 10.85 -1.08
N ALA A 119 36.20 9.98 -2.09
CA ALA A 119 37.30 9.67 -3.01
C ALA A 119 37.63 10.86 -3.92
N SER A 120 36.63 11.56 -4.44
CA SER A 120 36.82 12.78 -5.26
C SER A 120 37.51 13.87 -4.46
N THR A 121 37.00 14.19 -3.26
CA THR A 121 37.58 15.22 -2.39
C THR A 121 39.03 14.90 -2.02
N ARG A 122 39.38 13.63 -1.77
CA ARG A 122 40.78 13.23 -1.53
C ARG A 122 41.68 13.42 -2.75
N ARG A 123 41.16 13.20 -3.96
CA ARG A 123 41.92 13.42 -5.21
C ARG A 123 42.14 14.92 -5.45
N GLU A 124 41.07 15.71 -5.35
CA GLU A 124 41.12 17.17 -5.49
C GLU A 124 42.09 17.81 -4.48
N GLN A 125 42.08 17.34 -3.23
CA GLN A 125 43.02 17.81 -2.21
C GLN A 125 44.47 17.50 -2.59
N ARG A 126 44.75 16.28 -3.04
CA ARG A 126 46.11 15.89 -3.48
C ARG A 126 46.60 16.73 -4.67
N ASP A 127 45.75 16.95 -5.67
CA ASP A 127 46.10 17.73 -6.84
C ASP A 127 46.39 19.21 -6.47
N THR A 128 45.60 19.75 -5.54
CA THR A 128 45.80 21.10 -4.99
C THR A 128 47.12 21.21 -4.22
N ASP A 129 47.42 20.24 -3.35
CA ASP A 129 48.65 20.20 -2.57
C ASP A 129 49.88 20.08 -3.48
N GLU A 130 49.81 19.26 -4.54
CA GLU A 130 50.87 19.14 -5.55
C GLU A 130 51.11 20.45 -6.29
N TYR A 131 50.05 21.14 -6.71
CA TYR A 131 50.15 22.42 -7.38
C TYR A 131 50.80 23.49 -6.47
N ALA A 132 50.35 23.57 -5.22
CA ALA A 132 50.91 24.48 -4.22
C ALA A 132 52.40 24.19 -3.96
N ALA A 133 52.77 22.91 -3.82
CA ALA A 133 54.16 22.49 -3.62
C ALA A 133 55.05 22.85 -4.83
N ARG A 134 54.56 22.67 -6.07
CA ARG A 134 55.29 23.07 -7.29
C ARG A 134 55.48 24.59 -7.36
N ALA A 135 54.44 25.36 -7.07
CA ALA A 135 54.52 26.83 -7.06
C ALA A 135 55.52 27.34 -6.02
N ALA A 136 55.52 26.77 -4.81
CA ALA A 136 56.48 27.11 -3.75
C ALA A 136 57.93 26.82 -4.17
N ARG A 137 58.20 25.66 -4.81
CA ARG A 137 59.54 25.33 -5.32
C ARG A 137 60.04 26.32 -6.36
N LEU A 138 59.16 26.75 -7.29
CA LEU A 138 59.51 27.74 -8.31
C LEU A 138 59.82 29.11 -7.70
N GLN A 139 59.09 29.55 -6.68
CA GLN A 139 59.37 30.80 -5.97
C GLN A 139 60.72 30.76 -5.23
N VAL A 140 61.06 29.65 -4.58
CA VAL A 140 62.37 29.50 -3.91
C VAL A 140 63.51 29.52 -4.92
N ALA A 141 63.36 28.84 -6.07
CA ALA A 141 64.37 28.83 -7.12
C ALA A 141 64.58 30.21 -7.79
N GLY A 142 63.52 31.01 -7.91
CA GLY A 142 63.60 32.38 -8.42
C GLY A 142 64.23 33.39 -7.46
N ARG A 143 64.26 33.09 -6.15
CA ARG A 143 64.83 33.98 -5.10
C ARG A 143 66.34 33.82 -4.91
N HIS A 144 66.94 32.81 -5.54
CA HIS A 144 68.38 32.53 -5.53
C HIS A 144 69.10 32.90 -6.84
N ARG A 145 68.43 33.64 -7.74
CA ARG A 145 69.03 34.33 -8.89
C ARG A 145 69.03 35.82 -8.64
#